data_AF-A0A327Z9S0-F1
#
_entry.id   AF-A0A327Z9S0-F1
#
_cell.length_a   1.000
_cell.length_b   1.000
_cell.length_c   1.000
_cell.angle_alpha   90.00
_cell.angle_beta   90.00
_cell.angle_gamma   90.00
#
_symmetry.space_group_name_H-M   'P 1'
#
loop_
_entity.id
_entity.type
_entity.pdbx_description
1 polymer ?
#
loop_
_entity_poly.entity_id
_entity_poly.type
_entity_poly.pdbx_seq_one_letter_code
_entity_poly.pdbx_strand_id
1 'polypeptide(L)'
;MSPETTLARLADEFLAAMNRHGVHIDRPVVEQEMRERIDAIAEVLRLDTQTVLRDHAQDGWGRQMAAAAIEQIRQDRLLDINWR
;
A
#
# COMPACT_ATOMS: atom_id res chain seq x y z
N MET A 1 -11.88 -14.76 4.10
CA MET A 1 -11.81 -13.59 3.20
C MET A 1 -11.06 -14.03 1.95
N SER A 2 -11.50 -13.67 0.74
CA SER A 2 -10.74 -14.05 -0.47
C SER A 2 -9.51 -13.14 -0.64
N PRO A 3 -8.43 -13.60 -1.31
CA PRO A 3 -7.24 -12.78 -1.57
C PRO A 3 -7.55 -11.45 -2.26
N GLU A 4 -8.50 -11.44 -3.19
CA GLU A 4 -8.94 -10.23 -3.89
C GLU A 4 -9.61 -9.22 -2.94
N THR A 5 -10.43 -9.70 -1.99
CA THR A 5 -11.01 -8.85 -0.96
C THR A 5 -9.94 -8.32 -0.01
N THR A 6 -8.91 -9.11 0.31
CA THR A 6 -7.78 -8.65 1.13
C THR A 6 -7.00 -7.54 0.43
N LEU A 7 -6.65 -7.72 -0.85
CA LEU A 7 -5.94 -6.68 -1.62
C LEU A 7 -6.75 -5.38 -1.71
N ALA A 8 -8.04 -5.48 -2.02
CA ALA A 8 -8.92 -4.31 -2.10
C ALA A 8 -8.99 -3.55 -0.76
N ARG A 9 -9.08 -4.29 0.37
CA ARG A 9 -9.06 -3.71 1.72
C ARG A 9 -7.75 -2.99 2.02
N LEU A 10 -6.62 -3.59 1.67
CA LEU A 10 -5.30 -2.95 1.87
C LEU A 10 -5.18 -1.66 1.06
N ALA A 11 -5.63 -1.68 -0.20
CA ALA A 11 -5.67 -0.49 -1.05
C ALA A 11 -6.56 0.61 -0.46
N ASP A 12 -7.73 0.27 0.09
CA ASP A 12 -8.60 1.22 0.78
C ASP A 12 -7.92 1.85 2.00
N GLU A 13 -7.28 1.02 2.84
CA GLU A 13 -6.56 1.51 4.02
C GLU A 13 -5.43 2.48 3.64
N PHE A 14 -4.70 2.18 2.57
CA PHE A 14 -3.63 3.02 2.06
C PHE A 14 -4.15 4.34 1.51
N LEU A 15 -5.13 4.30 0.60
CA LEU A 15 -5.72 5.50 0.00
C LEU A 15 -6.37 6.40 1.05
N ALA A 16 -7.06 5.80 2.03
CA ALA A 16 -7.64 6.55 3.15
C ALA A 16 -6.57 7.25 3.99
N ALA A 17 -5.40 6.62 4.19
CA ALA A 17 -4.29 7.26 4.88
C ALA A 17 -3.67 8.39 4.05
N MET A 18 -3.39 8.17 2.76
CA MET A 18 -2.83 9.19 1.86
C MET A 18 -3.74 10.42 1.73
N ASN A 19 -5.06 10.21 1.59
CA ASN A 19 -6.04 11.28 1.52
C ASN A 19 -6.06 12.17 2.78
N ARG A 20 -5.80 11.62 3.97
CA ARG A 20 -5.69 12.43 5.21
C ARG A 20 -4.50 13.39 5.19
N HIS A 21 -3.51 13.11 4.35
CA HIS A 21 -2.35 13.96 4.14
C HIS A 21 -2.47 14.83 2.88
N GLY A 22 -3.65 14.89 2.25
CA GLY A 22 -3.90 15.67 1.04
C GLY A 22 -3.26 15.09 -0.21
N VAL A 23 -2.81 13.83 -0.17
CA VAL A 23 -2.20 13.15 -1.32
C VAL A 23 -3.24 12.26 -1.98
N HIS A 24 -3.60 12.61 -3.21
CA HIS A 24 -4.50 11.84 -4.04
C HIS A 24 -3.71 10.97 -5.00
N ILE A 25 -3.96 9.67 -5.00
CA ILE A 25 -3.30 8.67 -5.85
C ILE A 25 -4.38 7.83 -6.50
N ASP A 26 -4.20 7.52 -7.78
CA ASP A 26 -5.11 6.67 -8.52
C ASP A 26 -5.13 5.25 -7.93
N ARG A 27 -6.34 4.76 -7.60
CA ARG A 27 -6.53 3.42 -7.04
C ARG A 27 -5.87 2.31 -7.88
N PRO A 28 -5.99 2.28 -9.22
CA PRO A 28 -5.34 1.24 -10.02
C PRO A 28 -3.82 1.20 -9.86
N VAL A 29 -3.17 2.36 -9.67
CA VAL A 29 -1.74 2.45 -9.42
C VAL A 29 -1.39 1.84 -8.06
N VAL A 30 -2.15 2.18 -7.02
CA VAL A 30 -1.96 1.60 -5.68
C VAL A 30 -2.15 0.09 -5.68
N GLU A 31 -3.19 -0.41 -6.35
CA GLU A 31 -3.45 -1.85 -6.44
C GLU A 31 -2.33 -2.60 -7.17
N GLN A 32 -1.81 -2.03 -8.27
CA GLN A 32 -0.71 -2.62 -9.03
C GLN A 32 0.56 -2.70 -8.17
N GLU A 33 0.97 -1.59 -7.56
CA GLU A 33 2.14 -1.51 -6.68
C GLU A 33 2.04 -2.46 -5.48
N MET A 34 0.85 -2.58 -4.89
CA MET A 34 0.62 -3.55 -3.82
C MET A 34 0.79 -4.98 -4.32
N ARG A 35 0.27 -5.29 -5.51
CA ARG A 35 0.39 -6.62 -6.11
C ARG A 35 1.86 -6.99 -6.32
N GLU A 36 2.64 -6.09 -6.90
CA GLU A 36 4.08 -6.27 -7.12
C GLU A 36 4.85 -6.49 -5.81
N ARG A 37 4.55 -5.72 -4.75
CA ARG A 37 5.17 -5.91 -3.44
C ARG A 37 4.80 -7.25 -2.79
N ILE A 38 3.55 -7.67 -2.91
CA ILE A 38 3.10 -8.96 -2.38
C ILE A 38 3.77 -10.10 -3.16
N ASP A 39 3.89 -9.98 -4.47
CA ASP A 39 4.58 -10.96 -5.31
C ASP A 39 6.06 -11.09 -4.92
N ALA A 40 6.75 -9.98 -4.65
CA ALA A 40 8.12 -10.00 -4.15
C ALA A 40 8.25 -10.69 -2.77
N ILE A 41 7.28 -10.48 -1.87
CA ILE A 41 7.24 -11.16 -0.57
C ILE A 41 6.99 -12.66 -0.76
N ALA A 42 6.09 -13.03 -1.67
CA ALA A 42 5.80 -14.42 -2.00
C ALA A 42 7.06 -15.13 -2.49
N GLU A 43 7.84 -14.50 -3.37
CA GLU A 43 9.12 -15.03 -3.85
C GLU A 43 10.11 -15.27 -2.70
N VAL A 44 10.31 -14.28 -1.82
CA VAL A 44 11.22 -14.39 -0.67
C VAL A 44 10.81 -15.51 0.29
N LEU A 45 9.50 -15.65 0.54
CA LEU A 45 8.95 -16.67 1.42
C LEU A 45 8.82 -18.05 0.74
N ARG A 46 9.05 -18.14 -0.58
CA ARG A 46 8.77 -19.32 -1.41
C ARG A 46 7.32 -19.81 -1.28
N LEU A 47 6.40 -18.85 -1.23
CA LEU A 47 4.96 -19.06 -1.20
C LEU A 47 4.34 -18.52 -2.48
N ASP A 48 3.09 -18.86 -2.74
CA ASP A 48 2.29 -18.17 -3.75
C ASP A 48 1.63 -16.90 -3.17
N THR A 49 1.34 -15.94 -4.04
CA THR A 49 0.70 -14.65 -3.71
C THR A 49 -0.63 -14.82 -2.95
N GLN A 50 -1.42 -15.85 -3.26
CA GLN A 50 -2.70 -16.06 -2.58
C GLN A 50 -2.49 -16.51 -1.14
N THR A 51 -1.48 -17.34 -0.89
CA THR A 51 -1.09 -17.77 0.46
C THR A 51 -0.55 -16.60 1.27
N VAL A 52 0.25 -15.71 0.68
CA VAL A 52 0.68 -14.46 1.35
C VAL A 52 -0.54 -13.61 1.73
N LEU A 53 -1.46 -13.38 0.80
CA LEU A 53 -2.67 -12.59 1.04
C LEU A 53 -3.64 -13.21 2.06
N ARG A 54 -3.64 -14.54 2.20
CA ARG A 54 -4.53 -15.24 3.12
C ARG A 54 -3.94 -15.31 4.52
N ASP A 55 -2.66 -15.64 4.62
CA ASP A 55 -2.05 -16.10 5.87
C ASP A 55 -1.08 -15.07 6.47
N HIS A 56 -0.59 -14.12 5.66
CA HIS A 56 0.44 -13.15 6.07
C HIS A 56 -0.03 -11.70 5.97
N ALA A 57 -1.00 -11.37 5.12
CA ALA A 57 -1.55 -10.02 5.02
C ALA A 57 -2.43 -9.71 6.24
N GLN A 58 -1.84 -9.04 7.22
CA GLN A 58 -2.50 -8.64 8.46
C GLN A 58 -3.33 -7.34 8.29
N ASP A 59 -4.20 -7.07 9.25
CA ASP A 59 -4.92 -5.81 9.32
C ASP A 59 -3.98 -4.62 9.55
N GLY A 60 -4.25 -3.49 8.89
CA GLY A 60 -3.44 -2.28 9.03
C GLY A 60 -2.16 -2.24 8.20
N TRP A 61 -1.85 -3.28 7.41
CA TRP A 61 -0.68 -3.27 6.55
C TRP A 61 -0.75 -2.16 5.49
N GLY A 62 -1.94 -1.89 4.93
CA GLY A 62 -2.15 -0.76 4.02
C GLY A 62 -1.85 0.59 4.67
N ARG A 63 -2.19 0.75 5.95
CA ARG A 63 -1.83 1.96 6.74
C ARG A 63 -0.33 2.07 6.97
N GLN A 64 0.36 0.97 7.28
CA GLN A 64 1.81 0.96 7.47
C GLN A 64 2.54 1.31 6.18
N MET A 65 2.10 0.76 5.04
CA MET A 65 2.64 1.10 3.72
C MET A 65 2.45 2.58 3.40
N ALA A 66 1.29 3.15 3.72
CA ALA A 66 1.04 4.58 3.53
C ALA A 66 1.95 5.44 4.42
N ALA A 67 2.15 5.05 5.69
CA ALA A 67 3.05 5.77 6.59
C ALA A 67 4.50 5.80 6.05
N ALA A 68 4.99 4.66 5.53
CA ALA A 68 6.31 4.59 4.90
C ALA A 68 6.37 5.46 3.62
N ALA A 69 5.33 5.45 2.78
CA ALA A 69 5.27 6.29 1.59
C ALA A 69 5.26 7.79 1.93
N ILE A 70 4.47 8.22 2.91
CA ILE A 70 4.43 9.61 3.36
C ILE A 70 5.79 10.05 3.90
N GLU A 71 6.46 9.21 4.67
CA GLU A 71 7.79 9.51 5.19
C GLU A 71 8.81 9.67 4.06
N GLN A 72 8.76 8.79 3.04
CA GLN A 72 9.60 8.93 1.85
C GLN A 72 9.32 10.24 1.10
N ILE A 73 8.05 10.57 0.84
CA ILE A 73 7.66 11.81 0.15
C ILE A 73 8.14 13.05 0.95
N ARG A 74 8.10 13.01 2.29
CA ARG A 74 8.65 14.08 3.15
C ARG A 74 10.16 14.20 2.99
N GLN A 75 10.88 13.08 3.01
CA GLN A 75 12.34 13.06 2.85
C GLN A 75 12.78 13.59 1.49
N ASP A 76 12.01 13.28 0.45
CA ASP A 76 12.26 13.73 -0.93
C ASP A 76 11.87 15.21 -1.16
N ARG A 77 11.39 15.93 -0.12
CA ARG A 77 10.88 17.31 -0.17
C ARG A 77 9.79 17.55 -1.22
N LEU A 78 9.05 16.51 -1.61
CA LEU A 78 7.94 16.64 -2.57
C LEU A 78 6.68 17.29 -1.94
N LEU A 79 6.63 17.42 -0.61
CA LEU A 79 5.55 18.12 0.11
C LEU A 79 5.86 19.59 0.42
N ASP A 80 7.01 20.11 -0.02
CA ASP A 80 7.44 21.50 0.21
C ASP A 80 6.99 22.45 -0.93
N ILE A 81 5.89 22.12 -1.64
CA ILE A 81 5.29 23.01 -2.63
C ILE A 81 4.33 23.96 -1.92
N ASN A 82 4.94 25.03 -1.43
CA ASN A 82 4.33 26.26 -0.94
C ASN A 82 3.24 26.75 -1.93
N TRP A 83 1.96 26.52 -1.63
CA TRP A 83 0.86 27.17 -2.36
C TRP A 83 0.71 28.59 -1.81
N ARG A 84 1.39 29.53 -2.47
CA ARG A 84 1.14 30.96 -2.34
C ARG A 84 0.10 31.41 -3.35
#